data_AF-A0A2S6ICS4-F1
#
_entry.id   AF-A0A2S6ICS4-F1
#
_cell.length_a   1.000
_cell.length_b   1.000
_cell.length_c   1.000
_cell.angle_alpha   90.00
_cell.angle_beta   90.00
_cell.angle_gamma   90.00
#
_symmetry.space_group_name_H-M   'P 1'
#
loop_
_entity.id
_entity.type
_entity.pdbx_description
1 polymer ?
#
loop_
_entity_poly.entity_id
_entity_poly.type
_entity_poly.pdbx_seq_one_letter_code
_entity_poly.pdbx_strand_id
1 'polypeptide(L)'
;MTTGVRVRGLDVVGAAAVAGACASLLAGCSGEPEPLPGVQPPATPEVRVLEIPAPTRTVVEEPVVARPAAADGTVLPDLALTPGAVFPDVTREDVCADRYTAGVHNLRYSDKADALVAYGVALRDREGYTIDHLVPVSLGGTNAPGNLWPQPRDGQFAAAHKDQLERQLHALVCAGSVPLAEAQQALVADWRAAVDRYSSAAPPPGAGAGIPAPPPPPGGVDVGLPCPAIGVLAKAGEGGPKLVCTESPSKELTWQKRY
;
A
#
# COMPACT_ATOMS: atom_id res chain seq x y z
N MET A 1 3.10 -53.53 4.64
CA MET A 1 2.34 -54.08 3.50
C MET A 1 1.76 -52.90 2.76
N THR A 2 2.34 -52.62 1.60
CA THR A 2 2.12 -51.43 0.78
C THR A 2 1.19 -51.81 -0.36
N THR A 3 0.09 -51.09 -0.55
CA THR A 3 -0.79 -51.31 -1.71
C THR A 3 -1.09 -49.96 -2.35
N GLY A 4 -0.43 -49.73 -3.49
CA GLY A 4 -0.60 -48.55 -4.33
C GLY A 4 -1.83 -48.66 -5.23
N VAL A 5 -2.42 -47.50 -5.51
CA VAL A 5 -3.51 -47.31 -6.47
C VAL A 5 -2.90 -46.92 -7.82
N ARG A 6 -3.18 -47.71 -8.87
CA ARG A 6 -2.90 -47.34 -10.28
C ARG A 6 -4.17 -46.85 -10.94
N VAL A 7 -4.10 -45.69 -11.57
CA VAL A 7 -5.13 -45.18 -12.49
C VAL A 7 -4.80 -45.70 -13.90
N ARG A 8 -5.80 -46.29 -14.58
CA ARG A 8 -5.69 -46.79 -15.95
C ARG A 8 -5.88 -45.66 -16.94
N GLY A 9 -4.98 -45.57 -17.92
CA GLY A 9 -5.15 -44.76 -19.13
C GLY A 9 -6.21 -45.34 -20.07
N LEU A 10 -6.79 -44.48 -20.89
CA LEU A 10 -7.65 -44.85 -22.00
C LEU A 10 -7.07 -44.29 -23.30
N ASP A 11 -6.90 -45.19 -24.24
CA ASP A 11 -6.24 -45.03 -25.53
C ASP A 11 -6.99 -44.14 -26.52
N VAL A 12 -6.20 -43.50 -27.38
CA VAL A 12 -6.61 -42.78 -28.59
C VAL A 12 -6.89 -43.78 -29.71
N VAL A 13 -8.05 -43.70 -30.34
CA VAL A 13 -8.33 -44.35 -31.64
C VAL A 13 -8.94 -43.30 -32.58
N GLY A 14 -8.30 -43.12 -33.73
CA GLY A 14 -8.77 -42.25 -34.81
C GLY A 14 -9.60 -42.98 -35.88
N ALA A 15 -10.26 -42.18 -36.73
CA ALA A 15 -10.88 -42.45 -38.05
C ALA A 15 -12.16 -41.60 -38.15
N ALA A 16 -12.62 -41.02 -39.26
CA ALA A 16 -12.15 -40.90 -40.63
C ALA A 16 -12.90 -39.71 -41.26
N ALA A 17 -12.33 -39.11 -42.31
CA ALA A 17 -12.96 -38.06 -43.11
C ALA A 17 -14.08 -38.62 -44.02
N VAL A 18 -15.14 -37.84 -44.23
CA VAL A 18 -16.12 -38.06 -45.31
C VAL A 18 -16.26 -36.76 -46.10
N ALA A 19 -15.85 -36.82 -47.36
CA ALA A 19 -16.02 -35.78 -48.36
C ALA A 19 -17.48 -35.71 -48.84
N GLY A 20 -18.07 -34.53 -48.81
CA GLY A 20 -19.38 -34.22 -49.40
C GLY A 20 -19.20 -33.29 -50.59
N ALA A 21 -19.47 -33.81 -51.78
CA ALA A 21 -19.48 -33.07 -53.04
C ALA A 21 -20.71 -32.15 -53.15
N CYS A 22 -20.52 -30.97 -53.72
CA CYS A 22 -21.59 -30.20 -54.35
C CYS A 22 -21.01 -29.52 -55.60
N ALA A 23 -21.40 -30.05 -56.76
CA ALA A 23 -21.23 -29.40 -58.05
C ALA A 23 -22.62 -28.91 -58.48
N SER A 24 -22.72 -27.65 -58.92
CA SER A 24 -23.45 -27.26 -60.15
C SER A 24 -23.56 -25.74 -60.33
N LEU A 25 -23.04 -25.30 -61.48
CA LEU A 25 -23.58 -24.33 -62.44
C LEU A 25 -23.53 -22.83 -62.12
N LEU A 26 -22.66 -22.11 -62.84
CA LEU A 26 -23.06 -21.14 -63.87
C LEU A 26 -21.91 -20.98 -64.88
N ALA A 27 -22.19 -21.33 -66.14
CA ALA A 27 -21.38 -20.95 -67.28
C ALA A 27 -21.81 -19.56 -67.75
N GLY A 28 -20.84 -18.72 -68.13
CA GLY A 28 -21.11 -17.52 -68.93
C GLY A 28 -20.25 -16.31 -68.55
N CYS A 29 -19.08 -16.21 -69.19
CA CYS A 29 -18.46 -15.01 -69.77
C CYS A 29 -16.97 -15.30 -70.02
N SER A 30 -16.66 -15.95 -71.14
CA SER A 30 -15.29 -16.02 -71.65
C SER A 30 -14.95 -14.71 -72.34
N GLY A 31 -14.03 -13.96 -71.75
CA GLY A 31 -13.46 -12.74 -72.31
C GLY A 31 -12.33 -12.29 -71.41
N GLU A 32 -11.16 -12.91 -71.56
CA GLU A 32 -9.94 -12.48 -70.87
C GLU A 32 -9.42 -11.22 -71.59
N PRO A 33 -9.32 -10.05 -70.91
CA PRO A 33 -8.75 -8.87 -71.53
C PRO A 33 -7.24 -9.07 -71.68
N GLU A 34 -6.71 -8.84 -72.89
CA GLU A 34 -5.26 -8.84 -73.11
C GLU A 34 -4.57 -7.82 -72.18
N PRO A 35 -3.45 -8.17 -71.54
CA PRO A 35 -2.72 -7.25 -70.69
C PRO A 35 -2.03 -6.17 -71.53
N LEU A 36 -2.23 -4.91 -71.14
CA LEU A 36 -1.53 -3.78 -71.75
C LEU A 36 0.00 -3.91 -71.57
N PRO A 37 0.80 -3.64 -72.61
CA PRO A 37 2.25 -3.69 -72.49
C PRO A 37 2.75 -2.55 -71.58
N GLY A 38 3.45 -2.91 -70.49
CA GLY A 38 4.15 -1.97 -69.62
C GLY A 38 3.78 -1.97 -68.14
N VAL A 39 2.81 -2.78 -67.71
CA VAL A 39 2.51 -2.92 -66.28
C VAL A 39 3.36 -4.04 -65.68
N GLN A 40 4.46 -3.69 -65.01
CA GLN A 40 5.14 -4.63 -64.12
C GLN A 40 4.24 -4.89 -62.89
N PRO A 41 4.05 -6.16 -62.48
CA PRO A 41 3.36 -6.45 -61.23
C PRO A 41 4.13 -5.79 -60.07
N PRO A 42 3.44 -5.24 -59.05
CA PRO A 42 4.13 -4.64 -57.91
C PRO A 42 4.97 -5.72 -57.24
N ALA A 43 6.26 -5.45 -57.07
CA ALA A 43 7.14 -6.33 -56.31
C ALA A 43 6.54 -6.52 -54.92
N THR A 44 6.24 -7.77 -54.58
CA THR A 44 5.78 -8.13 -53.24
C THR A 44 6.90 -7.81 -52.25
N PRO A 45 6.68 -6.96 -51.22
CA PRO A 45 7.70 -6.74 -50.22
C PRO A 45 7.91 -8.04 -49.44
N GLU A 46 9.13 -8.57 -49.50
CA GLU A 46 9.51 -9.73 -48.72
C GLU A 46 9.59 -9.32 -47.24
N VAL A 47 8.57 -9.66 -46.44
CA VAL A 47 8.58 -9.39 -45.00
C VAL A 47 9.50 -10.41 -44.33
N ARG A 48 10.73 -10.01 -44.02
CA ARG A 48 11.63 -10.81 -43.18
C ARG A 48 11.29 -10.60 -41.71
N VAL A 49 10.75 -11.65 -41.09
CA VAL A 49 10.64 -11.73 -39.63
C VAL A 49 12.05 -11.93 -39.08
N LEU A 50 12.56 -10.93 -38.36
CA LEU A 50 13.81 -11.07 -37.62
C LEU A 50 13.56 -12.00 -36.44
N GLU A 51 14.26 -13.13 -36.39
CA GLU A 51 14.24 -14.04 -35.24
C GLU A 51 14.84 -13.32 -34.03
N ILE A 52 13.98 -12.90 -33.09
CA ILE A 52 14.42 -12.35 -31.82
C ILE A 52 14.85 -13.55 -30.95
N PRO A 53 16.14 -13.67 -30.58
CA PRO A 53 16.58 -14.78 -29.74
C PRO A 53 15.82 -14.75 -28.42
N ALA A 54 15.37 -15.92 -27.96
CA ALA A 54 14.68 -16.06 -26.69
C ALA A 54 15.58 -15.50 -25.57
N PRO A 55 15.05 -14.65 -24.66
CA PRO A 55 15.86 -14.11 -23.59
C PRO A 55 16.35 -15.25 -22.70
N THR A 56 17.67 -15.45 -22.65
CA THR A 56 18.28 -16.33 -21.66
C THR A 56 17.99 -15.75 -20.28
N ARG A 57 17.08 -16.39 -19.54
CA ARG A 57 16.69 -15.95 -18.19
C ARG A 57 17.83 -16.25 -17.22
N THR A 58 18.76 -15.31 -17.08
CA THR A 58 19.67 -15.27 -15.94
C THR A 58 18.83 -14.96 -14.71
N VAL A 59 18.59 -15.97 -13.87
CA VAL A 59 18.07 -15.75 -12.52
C VAL A 59 19.23 -15.16 -11.72
N VAL A 60 19.30 -13.83 -11.70
CA VAL A 60 20.05 -13.12 -10.67
C VAL A 60 19.26 -13.35 -9.39
N GLU A 61 19.76 -14.23 -8.51
CA GLU A 61 19.30 -14.23 -7.12
C GLU A 61 19.75 -12.90 -6.52
N GLU A 62 18.83 -11.94 -6.49
CA GLU A 62 19.04 -10.71 -5.74
C GLU A 62 19.19 -11.08 -4.26
N PRO A 63 20.20 -10.53 -3.56
CA PRO A 63 20.39 -10.83 -2.15
C PRO A 63 19.13 -10.43 -1.39
N VAL A 64 18.50 -11.42 -0.75
CA VAL A 64 17.35 -11.17 0.14
C VAL A 64 17.91 -10.38 1.32
N VAL A 65 17.67 -9.06 1.34
CA VAL A 65 18.01 -8.22 2.49
C VAL A 65 17.22 -8.78 3.68
N ALA A 66 17.94 -9.36 4.64
CA ALA A 66 17.33 -9.92 5.83
C ALA A 66 16.58 -8.81 6.58
N ARG A 67 15.26 -8.97 6.72
CA ARG A 67 14.44 -7.99 7.41
C ARG A 67 14.73 -8.07 8.92
N PRO A 68 14.79 -6.94 9.64
CA PRO A 68 14.93 -6.96 11.08
C PRO A 68 13.81 -7.80 11.71
N ALA A 69 14.14 -8.53 12.78
CA ALA A 69 13.19 -9.36 13.49
C ALA A 69 13.49 -9.37 14.99
N ALA A 70 12.42 -9.48 15.79
CA ALA A 70 12.51 -9.74 17.22
C ALA A 70 13.00 -11.19 17.47
N ALA A 71 13.33 -11.50 18.74
CA ALA A 71 13.84 -12.81 19.13
C ALA A 71 12.89 -13.98 18.83
N ASP A 72 11.57 -13.73 18.77
CA ASP A 72 10.55 -14.72 18.43
C ASP A 72 10.27 -14.83 16.91
N GLY A 73 11.06 -14.13 16.08
CA GLY A 73 10.91 -14.10 14.64
C GLY A 73 9.86 -13.11 14.14
N THR A 74 9.26 -12.30 15.02
CA THR A 74 8.36 -11.21 14.61
C THR A 74 9.10 -10.20 13.75
N VAL A 75 8.58 -9.93 12.55
CA VAL A 75 9.20 -8.97 11.62
C VAL A 75 9.06 -7.55 12.16
N LEU A 76 10.18 -6.83 12.19
CA LEU A 76 10.28 -5.42 12.54
C LEU A 76 10.55 -4.57 11.29
N PRO A 77 10.12 -3.29 11.26
CA PRO A 77 10.52 -2.38 10.19
C PRO A 77 12.03 -2.15 10.19
N ASP A 78 12.57 -1.84 9.01
CA ASP A 78 13.93 -1.33 8.91
C ASP A 78 13.92 0.16 9.28
N LEU A 79 14.54 0.52 10.41
CA LEU A 79 14.56 1.89 10.90
C LEU A 79 15.37 2.85 9.99
N ALA A 80 16.19 2.34 9.08
CA ALA A 80 16.81 3.17 8.04
C ALA A 80 15.77 3.64 7.00
N LEU A 81 14.74 2.84 6.75
CA LEU A 81 13.64 3.16 5.83
C LEU A 81 12.45 3.81 6.56
N THR A 82 12.18 3.35 7.78
CA THR A 82 11.00 3.73 8.58
C THR A 82 11.44 4.11 10.00
N PRO A 83 12.11 5.26 10.19
CA PRO A 83 12.53 5.73 11.51
C PRO A 83 11.37 6.12 12.45
N GLY A 84 10.13 6.21 11.97
CA GLY A 84 8.94 6.55 12.76
C GLY A 84 8.63 8.05 12.76
N ALA A 85 8.39 8.62 11.58
CA ALA A 85 8.14 10.06 11.45
C ALA A 85 6.83 10.51 12.11
N VAL A 86 6.94 11.42 13.09
CA VAL A 86 5.83 12.06 13.82
C VAL A 86 5.77 13.56 13.54
N PHE A 87 4.61 14.20 13.80
CA PHE A 87 4.51 15.65 13.76
C PHE A 87 5.30 16.26 14.94
N PRO A 88 6.30 17.11 14.72
CA PRO A 88 7.26 17.53 15.76
C PRO A 88 6.63 18.35 16.89
N ASP A 89 5.51 19.01 16.63
CA ASP A 89 4.79 19.87 17.56
C ASP A 89 3.44 19.28 17.99
N VAL A 90 3.23 17.97 17.80
CA VAL A 90 2.02 17.28 18.27
C VAL A 90 2.05 17.13 19.78
N THR A 91 0.94 17.43 20.43
CA THR A 91 0.83 17.28 21.89
C THR A 91 -0.12 16.15 22.27
N ARG A 92 -0.09 15.75 23.54
CA ARG A 92 -1.07 14.81 24.10
C ARG A 92 -2.50 15.32 23.91
N GLU A 93 -2.72 16.61 24.14
CA GLU A 93 -4.03 17.24 24.02
C GLU A 93 -4.54 17.20 22.59
N ASP A 94 -3.65 17.28 21.59
CA ASP A 94 -4.02 17.11 20.19
C ASP A 94 -4.51 15.68 19.92
N VAL A 95 -3.69 14.68 20.25
CA VAL A 95 -3.98 13.27 19.93
C VAL A 95 -5.17 12.70 20.71
N CYS A 96 -5.52 13.33 21.82
CA CYS A 96 -6.66 12.96 22.66
C CYS A 96 -7.90 13.82 22.41
N ALA A 97 -7.82 14.80 21.49
CA ALA A 97 -8.99 15.55 21.07
C ALA A 97 -9.98 14.66 20.32
N ASP A 98 -11.26 14.94 20.51
CA ASP A 98 -12.30 14.29 19.72
C ASP A 98 -12.02 14.48 18.23
N ARG A 99 -12.18 13.41 17.46
CA ARG A 99 -12.03 13.42 16.00
C ARG A 99 -10.63 13.79 15.49
N TYR A 100 -9.58 13.69 16.31
CA TYR A 100 -8.19 13.89 15.85
C TYR A 100 -7.86 13.03 14.60
N THR A 101 -8.23 11.75 14.65
CA THR A 101 -8.07 10.82 13.53
C THR A 101 -9.25 10.82 12.55
N ALA A 102 -10.21 11.73 12.68
CA ALA A 102 -11.41 11.71 11.85
C ALA A 102 -11.09 12.09 10.41
N GLY A 103 -11.48 11.22 9.49
CA GLY A 103 -11.18 11.39 8.07
C GLY A 103 -9.71 11.16 7.74
N VAL A 104 -8.95 10.49 8.62
CA VAL A 104 -7.74 9.76 8.17
C VAL A 104 -8.22 8.78 7.11
N HIS A 105 -8.04 9.17 5.85
CA HIS A 105 -8.37 8.33 4.72
C HIS A 105 -7.28 7.26 4.55
N ASN A 106 -7.62 6.20 3.81
CA ASN A 106 -6.63 5.24 3.34
C ASN A 106 -5.46 5.96 2.66
N LEU A 107 -4.23 5.51 2.94
CA LEU A 107 -3.01 5.96 2.26
C LEU A 107 -3.23 5.96 0.74
N ARG A 108 -2.63 6.94 0.04
CA ARG A 108 -2.72 7.01 -1.42
C ARG A 108 -2.11 5.75 -2.01
N TYR A 109 -2.59 5.34 -3.18
CA TYR A 109 -2.05 4.17 -3.87
C TYR A 109 -0.54 4.30 -4.13
N SER A 110 -0.07 5.51 -4.49
CA SER A 110 1.35 5.80 -4.67
C SER A 110 2.15 5.55 -3.40
N ASP A 111 1.70 6.07 -2.26
CA ASP A 111 2.41 5.90 -0.98
C ASP A 111 2.53 4.42 -0.59
N LYS A 112 1.48 3.63 -0.87
CA LYS A 112 1.50 2.17 -0.66
C LYS A 112 2.47 1.46 -1.59
N ALA A 113 2.51 1.84 -2.87
CA ALA A 113 3.42 1.27 -3.84
C ALA A 113 4.88 1.61 -3.52
N ASP A 114 5.16 2.86 -3.16
CA ASP A 114 6.50 3.34 -2.81
C ASP A 114 7.03 2.62 -1.57
N ALA A 115 6.19 2.39 -0.54
CA ALA A 115 6.57 1.61 0.63
C ALA A 115 6.91 0.15 0.30
N LEU A 116 6.16 -0.49 -0.62
CA LEU A 116 6.48 -1.85 -1.08
C LEU A 116 7.83 -1.89 -1.80
N VAL A 117 8.05 -0.96 -2.73
CA VAL A 117 9.29 -0.87 -3.52
C VAL A 117 10.49 -0.60 -2.63
N ALA A 118 10.38 0.32 -1.66
CA ALA A 118 11.46 0.63 -0.72
C ALA A 118 11.93 -0.61 0.07
N TYR A 119 11.01 -1.52 0.37
CA TYR A 119 11.27 -2.76 1.10
C TYR A 119 11.55 -3.97 0.18
N GLY A 120 11.70 -3.76 -1.13
CA GLY A 120 11.94 -4.84 -2.10
C GLY A 120 10.77 -5.83 -2.23
N VAL A 121 9.57 -5.47 -1.79
CA VAL A 121 8.38 -6.31 -1.89
C VAL A 121 7.79 -6.14 -3.28
N ALA A 122 7.72 -7.23 -4.06
CA ALA A 122 7.11 -7.18 -5.38
C ALA A 122 5.61 -6.89 -5.27
N LEU A 123 5.08 -6.07 -6.19
CA LEU A 123 3.66 -5.69 -6.19
C LEU A 123 2.70 -6.90 -6.28
N ARG A 124 3.14 -8.02 -6.85
CA ARG A 124 2.36 -9.28 -6.88
C ARG A 124 2.18 -9.91 -5.50
N ASP A 125 3.09 -9.63 -4.57
CA ASP A 125 3.12 -10.20 -3.21
C ASP A 125 2.47 -9.24 -2.19
N ARG A 126 1.91 -8.11 -2.66
CA ARG A 126 1.32 -7.04 -1.81
C ARG A 126 0.21 -7.52 -0.89
N GLU A 127 -0.47 -8.61 -1.24
CA GLU A 127 -1.61 -9.13 -0.46
C GLU A 127 -1.16 -9.70 0.89
N GLY A 128 0.09 -10.13 1.02
CA GLY A 128 0.68 -10.56 2.30
C GLY A 128 0.96 -9.41 3.28
N TYR A 129 0.77 -8.15 2.85
CA TYR A 129 1.15 -6.97 3.62
C TYR A 129 0.00 -5.98 3.81
N THR A 130 0.03 -5.29 4.95
CA THR A 130 -0.65 -4.03 5.19
C THR A 130 0.42 -2.94 5.14
N ILE A 131 0.21 -1.90 4.33
CA ILE A 131 1.06 -0.71 4.44
C ILE A 131 0.54 0.09 5.61
N ASP A 132 1.39 0.21 6.63
CA ASP A 132 0.99 0.70 7.92
C ASP A 132 2.01 1.70 8.46
N HIS A 133 1.56 2.49 9.43
CA HIS A 133 2.38 3.45 10.13
C HIS A 133 3.23 2.74 11.21
N LEU A 134 4.50 3.10 11.40
CA LEU A 134 5.26 2.60 12.57
C LEU A 134 4.74 3.25 13.87
N VAL A 135 4.64 4.58 13.87
CA VAL A 135 3.89 5.32 14.88
C VAL A 135 2.51 5.62 14.31
N PRO A 136 1.40 5.16 14.92
CA PRO A 136 0.07 5.39 14.36
C PRO A 136 -0.29 6.87 14.40
N VAL A 137 -1.17 7.24 13.50
CA VAL A 137 -1.74 8.58 13.44
C VAL A 137 -2.41 8.97 14.77
N SER A 138 -3.06 8.04 15.47
CA SER A 138 -3.62 8.29 16.81
C SER A 138 -2.58 8.68 17.87
N LEU A 139 -1.28 8.48 17.61
CA LEU A 139 -0.18 8.93 18.46
C LEU A 139 0.68 9.99 17.76
N GLY A 140 0.12 10.71 16.79
CA GLY A 140 0.78 11.82 16.09
C GLY A 140 1.74 11.40 14.97
N GLY A 141 1.64 10.15 14.50
CA GLY A 141 2.38 9.67 13.34
C GLY A 141 1.95 10.32 12.02
N THR A 142 2.92 10.53 11.12
CA THR A 142 2.68 11.13 9.80
C THR A 142 2.46 10.09 8.71
N ASN A 143 1.92 10.50 7.56
CA ASN A 143 1.89 9.68 6.33
C ASN A 143 3.21 9.73 5.53
N ALA A 144 4.29 10.29 6.09
CA ALA A 144 5.56 10.39 5.38
C ALA A 144 6.17 9.00 5.14
N PRO A 145 6.95 8.78 4.06
CA PRO A 145 7.59 7.49 3.79
C PRO A 145 8.39 6.94 4.98
N GLY A 146 9.05 7.82 5.75
CA GLY A 146 9.78 7.45 6.96
C GLY A 146 8.93 6.95 8.13
N ASN A 147 7.61 6.87 7.98
CA ASN A 147 6.70 6.24 8.94
C ASN A 147 5.90 5.09 8.30
N LEU A 148 6.05 4.79 7.02
CA LEU A 148 5.30 3.74 6.33
C LEU A 148 6.15 2.51 6.07
N TRP A 149 5.60 1.33 6.30
CA TRP A 149 6.27 0.07 6.01
C TRP A 149 5.27 -1.04 5.64
N PRO A 150 5.70 -2.06 4.86
CA PRO A 150 4.89 -3.23 4.59
C PRO A 150 4.94 -4.20 5.77
N GLN A 151 3.93 -4.11 6.62
CA GLN A 151 3.72 -4.99 7.77
C GLN A 151 3.06 -6.31 7.34
N PRO A 152 3.61 -7.48 7.74
CA PRO A 152 2.96 -8.76 7.46
C PRO A 152 1.54 -8.85 8.04
N ARG A 153 0.61 -9.42 7.26
CA ARG A 153 -0.76 -9.71 7.72
C ARG A 153 -0.84 -10.99 8.55
N ASP A 154 0.03 -11.94 8.28
CA ASP A 154 0.09 -13.25 8.92
C ASP A 154 1.38 -13.42 9.74
N GLY A 155 1.34 -14.34 10.71
CA GLY A 155 2.43 -14.61 11.64
C GLY A 155 1.97 -14.63 13.10
N GLN A 156 2.87 -14.98 14.01
CA GLN A 156 2.55 -15.03 15.45
C GLN A 156 2.18 -13.64 15.99
N PHE A 157 2.96 -12.62 15.62
CA PHE A 157 2.65 -11.21 15.84
C PHE A 157 2.67 -10.48 14.50
N ALA A 158 1.47 -10.11 14.04
CA ALA A 158 1.22 -9.48 12.75
C ALA A 158 0.42 -8.18 12.93
N ALA A 159 0.01 -7.54 11.83
CA ALA A 159 -0.72 -6.27 11.83
C ALA A 159 -1.79 -6.13 12.92
N ALA A 160 -2.68 -7.13 13.07
CA ALA A 160 -3.76 -7.09 14.06
C ALA A 160 -3.27 -6.96 15.52
N HIS A 161 -2.12 -7.54 15.86
CA HIS A 161 -1.54 -7.45 17.20
C HIS A 161 -0.97 -6.06 17.47
N LYS A 162 -0.34 -5.46 16.46
CA LYS A 162 0.12 -4.06 16.54
C LYS A 162 -1.07 -3.11 16.66
N ASP A 163 -2.14 -3.29 15.89
CA ASP A 163 -3.36 -2.48 16.02
C ASP A 163 -3.91 -2.48 17.45
N GLN A 164 -3.84 -3.62 18.14
CA GLN A 164 -4.26 -3.73 19.54
C GLN A 164 -3.34 -2.96 20.48
N LEU A 165 -2.02 -3.10 20.31
CA LEU A 165 -1.03 -2.33 21.05
C LEU A 165 -1.24 -0.81 20.85
N GLU A 166 -1.49 -0.36 19.63
CA GLU A 166 -1.67 1.05 19.32
C GLU A 166 -2.90 1.66 20.00
N ARG A 167 -4.03 0.94 19.97
CA ARG A 167 -5.23 1.34 20.71
C ARG A 167 -4.96 1.41 22.21
N GLN A 168 -4.21 0.44 22.73
CA GLN A 168 -3.84 0.39 24.14
C GLN A 168 -2.93 1.55 24.54
N LEU A 169 -1.89 1.84 23.76
CA LEU A 169 -0.99 2.97 23.97
C LEU A 169 -1.73 4.30 23.89
N HIS A 170 -2.62 4.48 22.90
CA HIS A 170 -3.46 5.68 22.81
C HIS A 170 -4.32 5.86 24.06
N ALA A 171 -4.97 4.81 24.54
CA ALA A 171 -5.76 4.85 25.76
C ALA A 171 -4.91 5.23 26.99
N LEU A 172 -3.71 4.65 27.13
CA LEU A 172 -2.79 4.98 28.23
C LEU A 172 -2.26 6.41 28.16
N VAL A 173 -1.99 6.92 26.96
CA VAL A 173 -1.56 8.31 26.72
C VAL A 173 -2.67 9.29 27.09
N CYS A 174 -3.90 9.04 26.62
CA CYS A 174 -5.04 9.88 26.95
C CYS A 174 -5.46 9.78 28.41
N ALA A 175 -5.18 8.64 29.05
CA ALA A 175 -5.30 8.51 30.50
C ALA A 175 -4.18 9.20 31.29
N GLY A 176 -3.15 9.74 30.62
CA GLY A 176 -1.98 10.33 31.26
C GLY A 176 -1.08 9.32 31.98
N SER A 177 -1.30 8.02 31.77
CA SER A 177 -0.52 6.93 32.40
C SER A 177 0.82 6.70 31.70
N VAL A 178 0.91 7.03 30.41
CA VAL A 178 2.14 6.94 29.61
C VAL A 178 2.34 8.29 28.89
N PRO A 179 3.53 8.90 28.95
CA PRO A 179 3.83 10.09 28.15
C PRO A 179 3.74 9.80 26.65
N LEU A 180 3.21 10.73 25.84
CA LEU A 180 3.10 10.55 24.38
C LEU A 180 4.44 10.16 23.74
N ALA A 181 5.52 10.86 24.10
CA ALA A 181 6.86 10.57 23.60
C ALA A 181 7.34 9.16 23.98
N GLU A 182 7.00 8.66 25.17
CA GLU A 182 7.34 7.29 25.59
C GLU A 182 6.59 6.26 24.74
N ALA A 183 5.30 6.47 24.47
CA ALA A 183 4.51 5.59 23.62
C ALA A 183 5.06 5.56 22.17
N GLN A 184 5.41 6.71 21.61
CA GLN A 184 6.04 6.81 20.29
C GLN A 184 7.38 6.07 20.25
N GLN A 185 8.25 6.27 21.25
CA GLN A 185 9.55 5.60 21.33
C GLN A 185 9.42 4.08 21.53
N ALA A 186 8.43 3.62 22.28
CA ALA A 186 8.18 2.19 22.46
C ALA A 186 7.86 1.49 21.13
N LEU A 187 7.11 2.14 20.24
CA LEU A 187 6.79 1.63 18.90
C LEU A 187 8.02 1.64 17.99
N VAL A 188 8.81 2.72 18.01
CA VAL A 188 10.01 2.86 17.17
C VAL A 188 11.11 1.90 17.57
N ALA A 189 11.34 1.72 18.88
CA ALA A 189 12.45 0.90 19.36
C ALA A 189 12.21 -0.59 19.10
N ASP A 190 11.05 -1.10 19.52
CA ASP A 190 10.65 -2.49 19.32
C ASP A 190 9.15 -2.62 19.64
N TRP A 191 8.30 -2.47 18.63
CA TRP A 191 6.85 -2.60 18.81
C TRP A 191 6.45 -3.98 19.33
N ARG A 192 7.23 -5.04 19.06
CA ARG A 192 6.95 -6.37 19.57
C ARG A 192 7.21 -6.43 21.08
N ALA A 193 8.34 -5.92 21.56
CA ALA A 193 8.58 -5.81 23.00
C ALA A 193 7.55 -4.90 23.70
N ALA A 194 7.06 -3.87 23.02
CA ALA A 194 5.99 -3.01 23.52
C ALA A 194 4.66 -3.78 23.72
N VAL A 195 4.34 -4.77 22.89
CA VAL A 195 3.18 -5.66 23.13
C VAL A 195 3.29 -6.33 24.50
N ASP A 196 4.45 -6.90 24.85
CA ASP A 196 4.63 -7.56 26.15
C ASP A 196 4.49 -6.57 27.31
N ARG A 197 5.01 -5.34 27.14
CA ARG A 197 4.97 -4.30 28.16
C ARG A 197 3.56 -3.76 28.42
N TYR A 198 2.76 -3.57 27.38
CA TYR A 198 1.51 -2.80 27.48
C TYR A 198 0.22 -3.62 27.31
N SER A 199 0.28 -4.87 26.84
CA SER A 199 -0.91 -5.70 26.57
C SER A 199 -1.81 -5.94 27.80
N SER A 200 -1.25 -5.91 29.01
CA SER A 200 -1.99 -6.07 30.28
C SER A 200 -2.10 -4.79 31.09
N ALA A 201 -1.61 -3.65 30.58
CA ALA A 201 -1.65 -2.39 31.32
C ALA A 201 -3.07 -1.83 31.29
N ALA A 202 -3.78 -1.87 32.41
CA ALA A 202 -5.09 -1.24 32.50
C ALA A 202 -4.93 0.29 32.62
N PRO A 203 -5.65 1.10 31.82
CA PRO A 203 -5.86 2.50 32.16
C PRO A 203 -6.61 2.56 33.49
N PRO A 204 -6.30 3.49 34.40
CA PRO A 204 -7.06 3.63 35.63
C PRO A 204 -8.55 3.92 35.32
N PRO A 205 -9.51 3.33 36.06
CA PRO A 205 -10.93 3.59 35.85
C PRO A 205 -11.22 5.07 36.14
N GLY A 206 -11.73 5.79 35.13
CA GLY A 206 -12.08 7.21 35.22
C GLY A 206 -11.29 8.16 34.32
N ALA A 207 -10.36 7.65 33.49
CA ALA A 207 -9.55 8.49 32.60
C ALA A 207 -10.26 8.96 31.31
N GLY A 208 -11.59 9.09 31.39
CA GLY A 208 -12.43 9.70 30.38
C GLY A 208 -13.34 10.72 31.05
N ALA A 209 -12.81 11.88 31.40
CA ALA A 209 -13.61 13.02 31.85
C ALA A 209 -12.89 14.34 31.55
N GLY A 210 -13.34 14.98 30.47
CA GLY A 210 -13.30 16.40 30.15
C GLY A 210 -12.19 17.27 30.75
N ILE A 211 -11.22 17.63 29.92
CA ILE A 211 -10.50 18.90 30.08
C ILE A 211 -11.35 19.96 29.35
N PRO A 212 -11.82 21.04 30.02
CA PRO A 212 -12.50 22.12 29.33
C PRO A 212 -11.50 22.89 28.46
N ALA A 213 -11.79 22.98 27.17
CA ALA A 213 -10.99 23.72 26.20
C ALA A 213 -11.16 25.25 26.42
N PRO A 214 -10.09 26.06 26.26
CA PRO A 214 -10.23 27.51 26.22
C PRO A 214 -11.03 27.95 24.98
N PRO A 215 -11.80 29.06 25.05
CA PRO A 215 -12.63 29.51 23.93
C PRO A 215 -11.75 29.96 22.74
N PRO A 216 -12.08 29.59 21.50
CA PRO A 216 -11.26 29.93 20.34
C PRO A 216 -11.56 31.32 19.76
N PRO A 217 -10.58 31.96 19.10
CA PRO A 217 -10.80 33.15 18.29
C PRO A 217 -11.57 32.81 16.99
N PRO A 218 -12.26 33.79 16.36
CA PRO A 218 -13.09 33.54 15.18
C PRO A 218 -12.27 33.34 13.91
N GLY A 219 -12.69 32.35 13.09
CA GLY A 219 -12.21 32.12 11.72
C GLY A 219 -11.42 30.81 11.56
N GLY A 220 -12.12 29.71 11.27
CA GLY A 220 -11.49 28.44 10.88
C GLY A 220 -11.34 28.32 9.37
N VAL A 221 -10.40 27.48 8.91
CA VAL A 221 -10.20 27.18 7.47
C VAL A 221 -10.56 25.73 7.19
N ASP A 222 -11.14 25.43 6.02
CA ASP A 222 -11.51 24.07 5.64
C ASP A 222 -10.39 23.32 4.92
N VAL A 223 -10.42 21.99 5.00
CA VAL A 223 -9.50 21.09 4.30
C VAL A 223 -9.66 21.24 2.79
N GLY A 224 -8.54 21.23 2.06
CA GLY A 224 -8.52 21.36 0.60
C GLY A 224 -8.62 22.80 0.10
N LEU A 225 -8.81 23.79 0.98
CA LEU A 225 -8.73 25.20 0.60
C LEU A 225 -7.27 25.64 0.40
N PRO A 226 -7.02 26.64 -0.47
CA PRO A 226 -5.69 27.21 -0.66
C PRO A 226 -5.10 27.74 0.64
N CYS A 227 -3.80 27.54 0.84
CA CYS A 227 -3.07 27.99 2.03
C CYS A 227 -1.86 28.86 1.68
N PRO A 228 -1.42 29.75 2.58
CA PRO A 228 -0.52 30.85 2.21
C PRO A 228 0.94 30.42 2.04
N ALA A 229 1.40 29.41 2.77
CA ALA A 229 2.77 28.91 2.70
C ALA A 229 2.90 27.52 3.34
N ILE A 230 3.76 26.67 2.77
CA ILE A 230 4.05 25.32 3.28
C ILE A 230 4.45 25.41 4.77
N GLY A 231 3.90 24.50 5.58
CA GLY A 231 4.22 24.38 7.00
C GLY A 231 3.42 25.32 7.91
N VAL A 232 2.64 26.26 7.37
CA VAL A 232 1.73 27.07 8.19
C VAL A 232 0.66 26.17 8.79
N LEU A 233 0.33 26.41 10.07
CA LEU A 233 -0.68 25.68 10.82
C LEU A 233 -1.98 26.48 10.94
N ALA A 234 -3.11 25.79 10.92
CA ALA A 234 -4.44 26.37 11.20
C ALA A 234 -5.33 25.37 11.94
N LYS A 235 -6.60 25.72 12.18
CA LYS A 235 -7.63 24.82 12.71
C LYS A 235 -8.85 24.79 11.79
N ALA A 236 -9.44 23.60 11.65
CA ALA A 236 -10.72 23.42 10.98
C ALA A 236 -11.87 23.83 11.90
N GLY A 237 -12.37 25.06 11.75
CA GLY A 237 -13.47 25.57 12.57
C GLY A 237 -13.20 25.55 14.08
N GLU A 238 -14.25 25.76 14.86
CA GLU A 238 -14.23 25.64 16.31
C GLU A 238 -14.19 24.17 16.73
N GLY A 239 -13.15 23.78 17.46
CA GLY A 239 -12.98 22.41 17.98
C GLY A 239 -12.58 21.35 16.95
N GLY A 240 -12.37 21.70 15.67
CA GLY A 240 -11.92 20.74 14.66
C GLY A 240 -10.40 20.55 14.60
N PRO A 241 -9.93 19.59 13.78
CA PRO A 241 -8.54 19.17 13.74
C PRO A 241 -7.60 20.32 13.35
N LYS A 242 -6.36 20.24 13.84
CA LYS A 242 -5.29 21.09 13.33
C LYS A 242 -5.09 20.79 11.85
N LEU A 243 -4.74 21.80 11.08
CA LEU A 243 -4.43 21.71 9.67
C LEU A 243 -3.00 22.18 9.45
N VAL A 244 -2.32 21.61 8.47
CA VAL A 244 -1.00 22.03 8.00
C VAL A 244 -1.08 22.31 6.50
N CYS A 245 -0.48 23.41 6.08
CA CYS A 245 -0.37 23.75 4.67
C CYS A 245 0.71 22.86 4.03
N THR A 246 0.34 22.09 3.02
CA THR A 246 1.27 21.22 2.29
C THR A 246 1.14 21.45 0.79
N GLU A 247 2.21 21.16 0.06
CA GLU A 247 2.20 21.17 -1.40
C GLU A 247 1.76 19.80 -1.95
N SER A 248 0.80 19.82 -2.88
CA SER A 248 0.38 18.63 -3.63
C SER A 248 1.40 18.28 -4.73
N PRO A 249 1.33 17.08 -5.34
CA PRO A 249 2.13 16.75 -6.53
C PRO A 249 1.89 17.69 -7.72
N SER A 250 0.74 18.38 -7.78
CA SER A 250 0.43 19.41 -8.79
C SER A 250 0.98 20.81 -8.43
N LYS A 251 1.78 20.94 -7.36
CA LYS A 251 2.30 22.20 -6.82
C LYS A 251 1.23 23.15 -6.28
N GLU A 252 0.11 22.61 -5.84
CA GLU A 252 -0.95 23.38 -5.21
C GLU A 252 -0.80 23.36 -3.69
N LEU A 253 -0.79 24.53 -3.07
CA LEU A 253 -0.76 24.66 -1.62
C LEU A 253 -2.18 24.54 -1.08
N THR A 254 -2.47 23.47 -0.34
CA THR A 254 -3.77 23.27 0.28
C THR A 254 -3.65 22.94 1.76
N TRP A 255 -4.65 23.37 2.53
CA TRP A 255 -4.80 22.94 3.91
C TRP A 255 -5.06 21.44 3.96
N GLN A 256 -4.14 20.68 4.53
CA GLN A 256 -4.33 19.27 4.82
C GLN A 256 -4.57 19.09 6.30
N LYS A 257 -5.36 18.07 6.66
CA LYS A 257 -5.47 17.69 8.07
C LYS A 257 -4.10 17.31 8.59
N ARG A 258 -3.75 17.97 9.69
CA ARG A 258 -2.68 17.52 10.55
C ARG A 258 -3.30 16.48 11.47
N TYR A 259 -3.17 15.23 11.05
CA TYR A 259 -3.65 14.09 11.82
C TYR A 259 -2.70 13.75 12.95
#